data_AF-A0A674HGR7-F1
#
_entry.id   AF-A0A674HGR7-F1
#
_cell.length_a   1.000
_cell.length_b   1.000
_cell.length_c   1.000
_cell.angle_alpha   90.00
_cell.angle_beta   90.00
_cell.angle_gamma   90.00
#
_symmetry.space_group_name_H-M   'P 1'
#
loop_
_entity.id
_entity.type
_entity.pdbx_description
1 polymer ?
#
loop_
_entity_poly.entity_id
_entity_poly.type
_entity_poly.pdbx_seq_one_letter_code
_entity_poly.pdbx_strand_id
1 'polypeptide(L)'
;MEVIEDGSDRNKDEEQADVMWRETRIRIDKKKNKVMCLPVKKKLLCLLHHSQEELRQKQQRRLLETLCTGSYLDVEKTSRWFFQMVRCSWLHVPQSYSWHLVFQPCSRSCQFQLSRGKRTLSVEMLFGVRQGDSDIFVVNQPTEAQKGNSSNLVSSQPAKANILASTAWPETFAVAEAKFFQHIARQIPCKGLHLKYLQLFTCMLSGTGFSTSTWKTLVMHVLNIIPRVYWHRKEFPLRLWDIMAFPQFCLKWKRLDHFVLGNEKLPAEISVPPAMRKVEPLNLSEYLARDPDAHRKAMEAHDQLHFRLWMLLSNQH
;
A
#
# COMPACT_ATOMS: atom_id res chain seq x y z
N MET A 1 16.73 0.68 14.17
CA MET A 1 16.71 0.17 12.78
C MET A 1 16.82 1.37 11.89
N GLU A 2 17.80 1.38 11.00
CA GLU A 2 18.13 2.56 10.18
C GLU A 2 17.77 2.22 8.74
N VAL A 3 16.91 3.03 8.13
CA VAL A 3 16.56 2.93 6.72
C VAL A 3 17.60 3.74 5.97
N ILE A 4 18.39 3.08 5.11
CA ILE A 4 19.45 3.74 4.34
C ILE A 4 18.99 3.82 2.88
N GLU A 5 18.91 5.05 2.34
CA GLU A 5 18.81 5.31 0.91
C GLU A 5 20.21 5.16 0.30
N ASP A 6 20.39 4.22 -0.64
CA ASP A 6 21.69 3.99 -1.30
C ASP A 6 21.64 4.69 -2.67
N GLY A 7 22.28 5.85 -2.79
CA GLY A 7 22.40 6.59 -4.04
C GLY A 7 23.39 5.88 -4.98
N SER A 8 22.89 5.30 -6.07
CA SER A 8 23.70 4.71 -7.14
C SER A 8 23.53 5.55 -8.40
N ASP A 9 24.57 6.30 -8.75
CA ASP A 9 24.74 6.97 -10.04
C ASP A 9 24.59 5.94 -11.17
N ARG A 10 23.55 6.04 -12.00
CA ARG A 10 23.32 5.22 -13.20
C ARG A 10 22.73 6.05 -14.33
N ASN A 11 23.19 5.73 -15.55
CA ASN A 11 22.98 6.44 -16.83
C ASN A 11 21.55 6.92 -17.11
N LYS A 12 21.47 8.13 -17.66
CA LYS A 12 20.25 8.92 -17.97
C LYS A 12 19.31 8.33 -19.04
N ASP A 13 19.72 7.28 -19.74
CA ASP A 13 18.96 6.75 -20.90
C ASP A 13 18.15 5.46 -20.59
N GLU A 14 18.30 4.86 -19.39
CA GLU A 14 17.42 3.77 -18.90
C GLU A 14 16.35 4.26 -17.90
N GLU A 15 16.28 5.57 -17.67
CA GLU A 15 15.52 6.22 -16.59
C GLU A 15 14.00 6.34 -16.85
N GLN A 16 13.48 5.83 -17.98
CA GLN A 16 12.18 6.28 -18.50
C GLN A 16 11.11 5.19 -18.72
N ALA A 17 11.31 3.96 -18.27
CA ALA A 17 10.26 2.92 -18.30
C ALA A 17 9.86 2.34 -16.93
N ASP A 18 10.55 2.73 -15.86
CA ASP A 18 10.25 2.28 -14.50
C ASP A 18 10.16 3.53 -13.62
N VAL A 19 8.96 4.11 -13.50
CA VAL A 19 8.67 5.05 -12.40
C VAL A 19 8.56 4.18 -11.15
N MET A 20 9.75 3.77 -10.74
CA MET A 20 10.12 2.74 -9.80
C MET A 20 9.67 3.18 -8.42
N TRP A 21 8.80 2.37 -7.79
CA TRP A 21 8.61 2.42 -6.34
C TRP A 21 10.00 2.44 -5.71
N ARG A 22 10.33 3.43 -4.87
CA ARG A 22 11.63 3.47 -4.21
C ARG A 22 11.86 2.15 -3.50
N GLU A 23 12.70 1.29 -4.07
CA GLU A 23 13.00 -0.01 -3.51
C GLU A 23 13.98 0.17 -2.37
N THR A 24 13.42 0.23 -1.17
CA THR A 24 14.21 0.41 0.04
C THR A 24 14.76 -0.94 0.50
N ARG A 25 16.00 -0.97 0.97
CA ARG A 25 16.57 -2.16 1.62
C ARG A 25 16.75 -1.90 3.10
N ILE A 26 16.27 -2.83 3.92
CA ILE A 26 16.36 -2.69 5.37
C ILE A 26 17.64 -3.34 5.85
N ARG A 27 18.64 -2.53 6.21
CA ARG A 27 19.90 -3.02 6.76
C ARG A 27 19.77 -3.32 8.24
N ILE A 28 20.19 -4.52 8.65
CA ILE A 28 20.25 -4.93 10.03
C ILE A 28 21.70 -4.88 10.50
N ASP A 29 21.98 -3.99 11.45
CA ASP A 29 23.25 -3.99 12.17
C ASP A 29 23.28 -5.17 13.15
N LYS A 30 24.00 -6.23 12.76
CA LYS A 30 24.16 -7.44 13.58
C LYS A 30 25.08 -7.23 14.81
N LYS A 31 25.79 -6.10 14.90
CA LYS A 31 26.67 -5.75 16.02
C LYS A 31 25.95 -4.90 17.07
N LYS A 32 25.05 -4.00 16.65
CA LYS A 32 24.17 -3.23 17.56
C LYS A 32 22.91 -4.03 17.89
N ASN A 33 23.08 -4.99 18.78
CA ASN A 33 22.06 -5.94 19.24
C ASN A 33 20.93 -5.30 20.11
N LYS A 34 20.43 -4.11 19.76
CA LYS A 34 19.36 -3.40 20.49
C LYS A 34 18.18 -3.13 19.56
N VAL A 35 17.14 -3.95 19.67
CA VAL A 35 15.80 -3.62 19.18
C VAL A 35 15.09 -2.91 20.34
N MET A 36 14.83 -1.62 20.21
CA MET A 36 14.11 -0.84 21.21
C MET A 36 12.62 -0.86 20.86
N CYS A 37 11.80 -1.56 21.63
CA CYS A 37 10.35 -1.48 21.52
C CYS A 37 9.86 -0.26 22.33
N LEU A 38 9.31 0.76 21.66
CA LEU A 38 8.65 1.87 22.35
C LEU A 38 7.33 1.38 22.97
N PRO A 39 6.99 1.78 24.21
CA PRO A 39 5.78 1.33 24.86
C PRO A 39 4.55 2.05 24.28
N VAL A 40 3.78 1.37 23.44
CA VAL A 40 2.42 1.81 23.09
C VAL A 40 1.45 1.10 24.03
N LYS A 41 0.63 1.88 24.75
CA LYS A 41 -0.40 1.42 25.68
C LYS A 41 -1.43 0.52 24.97
N LYS A 42 -1.15 -0.78 24.90
CA LYS A 42 -2.04 -1.95 24.97
C LYS A 42 -1.19 -3.19 24.69
N LYS A 43 -1.21 -4.16 25.62
CA LYS A 43 -0.44 -5.42 25.57
C LYS A 43 -0.64 -6.15 24.24
N LEU A 44 0.29 -5.95 23.32
CA LEU A 44 0.62 -6.90 22.27
C LEU A 44 1.90 -7.60 22.72
N LEU A 45 1.83 -8.92 22.87
CA LEU A 45 2.94 -9.75 23.30
C LEU A 45 4.06 -9.67 22.26
N CYS A 46 5.08 -8.85 22.53
CA CYS A 46 6.32 -8.90 21.78
C CYS A 46 7.00 -10.25 22.06
N LEU A 47 7.36 -10.98 21.00
CA LEU A 47 8.12 -12.24 21.04
C LEU A 47 9.47 -12.12 21.80
N LEU A 48 9.88 -10.91 22.17
CA LEU A 48 11.10 -10.57 22.91
C LEU A 48 10.92 -10.53 24.45
N HIS A 49 9.71 -10.68 25.00
CA HIS A 49 9.45 -10.50 26.44
C HIS A 49 9.43 -11.80 27.27
N HIS A 50 10.23 -12.82 26.91
CA HIS A 50 10.51 -13.94 27.81
C HIS A 50 11.93 -13.83 28.42
N SER A 51 12.11 -14.26 29.68
CA SER A 51 13.29 -14.00 30.52
C SER A 51 14.42 -15.03 30.34
N GLN A 52 15.56 -14.58 29.79
CA GLN A 52 16.97 -14.97 30.09
C GLN A 52 17.88 -14.39 28.98
N GLU A 53 18.84 -13.55 29.33
CA GLU A 53 19.61 -12.74 28.36
C GLU A 53 20.47 -13.54 27.36
N GLU A 54 21.03 -14.68 27.77
CA GLU A 54 21.82 -15.53 26.87
C GLU A 54 20.94 -16.32 25.89
N LEU A 55 19.79 -16.81 26.36
CA LEU A 55 18.76 -17.40 25.51
C LEU A 55 18.20 -16.37 24.54
N ARG A 56 18.01 -15.12 24.98
CA ARG A 56 17.62 -14.00 24.11
C ARG A 56 18.63 -13.76 23.01
N GLN A 57 19.94 -13.69 23.31
CA GLN A 57 20.96 -13.46 22.29
C GLN A 57 21.05 -14.62 21.29
N LYS A 58 20.94 -15.87 21.75
CA LYS A 58 20.95 -17.06 20.87
C LYS A 58 19.68 -17.14 20.02
N GLN A 59 18.50 -16.88 20.59
CA GLN A 59 17.23 -16.84 19.87
C GLN A 59 17.19 -15.70 18.86
N GLN A 60 17.70 -14.53 19.23
CA GLN A 60 17.77 -13.35 18.35
C GLN A 60 18.75 -13.58 17.19
N ARG A 61 19.91 -14.19 17.42
CA ARG A 61 20.82 -14.59 16.32
C ARG A 61 20.14 -15.58 15.37
N ARG A 62 19.49 -16.62 15.91
CA ARG A 62 18.72 -17.59 15.10
C ARG A 62 17.58 -16.93 14.32
N LEU A 63 16.89 -15.95 14.91
CA LEU A 63 15.84 -15.19 14.23
C LEU A 63 16.41 -14.34 13.10
N LEU A 64 17.53 -13.64 13.33
CA LEU A 64 18.19 -12.83 12.29
C LEU A 64 18.73 -13.70 11.16
N GLU A 65 19.27 -14.89 11.46
CA GLU A 65 19.66 -15.89 10.45
C GLU A 65 18.45 -16.40 9.65
N THR A 66 17.30 -16.54 10.31
CA THR A 66 16.05 -16.97 9.68
C THR A 66 15.47 -15.89 8.77
N LEU A 67 15.56 -14.60 9.14
CA LEU A 67 14.89 -13.50 8.47
C LEU A 67 15.76 -12.72 7.48
N CYS A 68 17.09 -12.79 7.59
CA CYS A 68 17.99 -11.96 6.79
C CYS A 68 18.70 -12.75 5.69
N THR A 69 19.05 -12.07 4.61
CA THR A 69 20.01 -12.52 3.60
C THR A 69 21.19 -11.54 3.63
N GLY A 70 22.36 -12.02 4.04
CA GLY A 70 23.49 -11.15 4.35
C GLY A 70 23.17 -10.20 5.51
N SER A 71 23.31 -8.89 5.29
CA SER A 71 23.01 -7.84 6.28
C SER A 71 21.65 -7.17 6.07
N TYR A 72 20.80 -7.71 5.19
CA TYR A 72 19.51 -7.13 4.84
C TYR A 72 18.36 -8.03 5.25
N LEU A 73 17.25 -7.43 5.69
CA LEU A 73 16.01 -8.15 5.95
C LEU A 73 15.45 -8.67 4.63
N ASP A 74 15.24 -9.98 4.55
CA ASP A 74 14.79 -10.65 3.35
C ASP A 74 13.27 -10.83 3.41
N VAL A 75 12.61 -10.36 2.36
CA VAL A 75 11.15 -10.32 2.23
C VAL A 75 10.56 -11.71 2.26
N GLU A 76 11.11 -12.64 1.48
CA GLU A 76 10.55 -13.99 1.36
C GLU A 76 10.75 -14.81 2.63
N LYS A 77 11.94 -14.70 3.24
CA LYS A 77 12.22 -15.31 4.53
C LYS A 77 11.30 -14.77 5.61
N THR A 78 11.07 -13.45 5.63
CA THR A 78 10.16 -12.81 6.58
C THR A 78 8.72 -13.28 6.40
N SER A 79 8.24 -13.35 5.16
CA SER A 79 6.90 -13.81 4.84
C SER A 79 6.70 -15.30 5.18
N ARG A 80 7.69 -16.15 4.89
CA ARG A 80 7.66 -17.58 5.27
C ARG A 80 7.68 -17.78 6.79
N TRP A 81 8.50 -17.01 7.50
CA TRP A 81 8.51 -17.04 8.96
C TRP A 81 7.14 -16.65 9.53
N PHE A 82 6.53 -15.58 9.01
CA PHE A 82 5.22 -15.17 9.49
C PHE A 82 4.11 -16.14 9.13
N PHE A 83 4.14 -16.72 7.94
CA PHE A 83 3.22 -17.77 7.54
C PHE A 83 3.16 -18.88 8.60
N GLN A 84 4.33 -19.32 9.08
CA GLN A 84 4.43 -20.33 10.13
C GLN A 84 3.80 -19.83 11.44
N MET A 85 4.02 -18.55 11.80
CA MET A 85 3.41 -17.94 12.98
C MET A 85 1.89 -17.89 12.89
N VAL A 86 1.31 -17.49 11.75
CA VAL A 86 -0.15 -17.49 11.53
C VAL A 86 -0.69 -18.90 11.64
N ARG A 87 -0.03 -19.88 11.02
CA ARG A 87 -0.45 -21.28 11.04
C ARG A 87 -0.51 -21.83 12.47
N CYS A 88 0.53 -21.58 13.27
CA CYS A 88 0.56 -22.00 14.68
C CYS A 88 -0.48 -21.24 15.53
N SER A 89 -0.62 -19.93 15.30
CA SER A 89 -1.55 -19.08 16.07
C SER A 89 -3.01 -19.41 15.75
N TRP A 90 -3.33 -19.76 14.51
CA TRP A 90 -4.69 -20.07 14.06
C TRP A 90 -5.37 -21.13 14.92
N LEU A 91 -4.62 -22.17 15.33
CA LEU A 91 -5.11 -23.26 16.19
C LEU A 91 -5.60 -22.78 17.57
N HIS A 92 -5.22 -21.57 17.99
CA HIS A 92 -5.56 -20.98 19.28
C HIS A 92 -6.67 -19.93 19.17
N VAL A 93 -7.13 -19.63 17.96
CA VAL A 93 -8.19 -18.64 17.72
C VAL A 93 -9.54 -19.37 17.74
N PRO A 94 -10.55 -18.92 18.52
CA PRO A 94 -11.86 -19.60 18.62
C PRO A 94 -12.55 -19.80 17.26
N GLN A 95 -12.29 -18.93 16.30
CA GLN A 95 -12.85 -19.02 14.96
C GLN A 95 -12.35 -20.25 14.19
N SER A 96 -11.21 -20.85 14.56
CA SER A 96 -10.66 -22.05 13.92
C SER A 96 -11.57 -23.27 13.99
N TYR A 97 -12.48 -23.34 14.97
CA TYR A 97 -13.46 -24.42 15.07
C TYR A 97 -14.61 -24.30 14.05
N SER A 98 -14.83 -23.11 13.48
CA SER A 98 -15.98 -22.84 12.60
C SER A 98 -15.60 -22.27 11.23
N TRP A 99 -14.33 -21.95 11.02
CA TRP A 99 -13.80 -21.46 9.77
C TRP A 99 -12.64 -22.34 9.31
N HIS A 100 -12.59 -22.62 8.02
CA HIS A 100 -11.45 -23.27 7.39
C HIS A 100 -10.48 -22.22 6.89
N LEU A 101 -9.19 -22.39 7.21
CA LEU A 101 -8.11 -21.55 6.72
C LEU A 101 -7.33 -22.33 5.67
N VAL A 102 -7.29 -21.80 4.45
CA VAL A 102 -6.49 -22.36 3.34
C VAL A 102 -5.50 -21.30 2.89
N PHE A 103 -4.22 -21.56 3.16
CA PHE A 103 -3.16 -20.68 2.70
C PHE A 103 -3.03 -20.70 1.17
N GLN A 104 -2.76 -19.53 0.60
CA GLN A 104 -2.55 -19.34 -0.82
C GLN A 104 -1.05 -19.22 -1.12
N PRO A 105 -0.56 -19.71 -2.28
CA PRO A 105 0.83 -19.54 -2.68
C PRO A 105 1.17 -18.07 -2.89
N CYS A 106 2.06 -17.51 -2.05
CA CYS A 106 2.70 -16.23 -2.27
C CYS A 106 4.05 -16.21 -1.56
N SER A 107 5.13 -15.86 -2.27
CA SER A 107 6.47 -15.79 -1.67
C SER A 107 6.69 -14.51 -0.86
N ARG A 108 5.99 -13.42 -1.21
CA ARG A 108 6.26 -12.09 -0.66
C ARG A 108 5.24 -11.61 0.35
N SER A 109 4.00 -12.10 0.36
CA SER A 109 3.00 -11.77 1.39
C SER A 109 2.36 -13.03 1.97
N CYS A 110 1.67 -12.88 3.11
CA CYS A 110 0.93 -13.98 3.71
C CYS A 110 -0.52 -13.91 3.25
N GLN A 111 -0.87 -14.73 2.25
CA GLN A 111 -2.21 -14.81 1.69
C GLN A 111 -2.90 -16.08 2.16
N PHE A 112 -4.17 -15.97 2.56
CA PHE A 112 -5.00 -17.11 2.91
C PHE A 112 -6.48 -16.82 2.71
N GLN A 113 -7.23 -17.88 2.45
CA GLN A 113 -8.67 -17.85 2.34
C GLN A 113 -9.28 -18.41 3.62
N LEU A 114 -10.25 -17.69 4.16
CA LEU A 114 -11.11 -18.13 5.25
C LEU A 114 -12.46 -18.52 4.68
N SER A 115 -12.95 -19.71 4.97
CA SER A 115 -14.28 -20.16 4.52
C SER A 115 -15.13 -20.69 5.66
N ARG A 116 -16.44 -20.40 5.61
CA ARG A 116 -17.45 -20.95 6.51
C ARG A 116 -18.77 -21.13 5.76
N GLY A 117 -19.11 -22.37 5.46
CA GLY A 117 -20.24 -22.70 4.58
C GLY A 117 -20.05 -22.04 3.21
N LYS A 118 -21.03 -21.22 2.80
CA LYS A 118 -20.97 -20.48 1.52
C LYS A 118 -20.17 -19.17 1.59
N ARG A 119 -19.70 -18.75 2.77
CA ARG A 119 -18.95 -17.50 2.93
C ARG A 119 -17.47 -17.76 2.73
N THR A 120 -16.84 -16.98 1.88
CA THR A 120 -15.40 -17.00 1.64
C THR A 120 -14.84 -15.59 1.81
N LEU A 121 -13.67 -15.47 2.42
CA LEU A 121 -12.94 -14.22 2.59
C LEU A 121 -11.48 -14.47 2.20
N SER A 122 -10.99 -13.72 1.23
CA SER A 122 -9.57 -13.67 0.91
C SER A 122 -8.89 -12.61 1.76
N VAL A 123 -7.79 -12.98 2.43
CA VAL A 123 -7.01 -12.10 3.30
C VAL A 123 -5.58 -12.08 2.81
N GLU A 124 -5.03 -10.88 2.64
CA GLU A 124 -3.61 -10.66 2.42
C GLU A 124 -3.03 -9.86 3.59
N MET A 125 -2.02 -10.41 4.24
CA MET A 125 -1.28 -9.77 5.32
C MET A 125 0.10 -9.35 4.83
N LEU A 126 0.41 -8.06 5.04
CA LEU A 126 1.68 -7.43 4.68
C LEU A 126 2.47 -7.08 5.95
N PHE A 127 3.79 -7.32 5.91
CA PHE A 127 4.75 -6.81 6.90
C PHE A 127 5.10 -5.39 6.53
N GLY A 128 4.82 -4.45 7.43
CA GLY A 128 5.26 -3.07 7.32
C GLY A 128 6.33 -2.76 8.35
N VAL A 129 7.45 -2.19 7.90
CA VAL A 129 8.45 -1.57 8.78
C VAL A 129 8.28 -0.06 8.68
N ARG A 130 8.03 0.58 9.82
CA ARG A 130 7.84 2.04 9.91
C ARG A 130 9.17 2.75 9.72
N GLN A 131 9.19 3.80 8.90
CA GLN A 131 10.37 4.64 8.73
C GLN A 131 10.43 5.70 9.84
N GLY A 132 11.27 5.45 10.85
CA GLY A 132 11.41 6.33 12.02
C GLY A 132 10.07 6.55 12.72
N ASP A 133 9.76 7.80 13.03
CA ASP A 133 8.47 8.23 13.60
C ASP A 133 7.49 8.78 12.55
N SER A 134 7.73 8.53 11.26
CA SER A 134 6.83 8.95 10.19
C SER A 134 5.65 8.01 9.99
N ASP A 135 4.66 8.42 9.20
CA ASP A 135 3.54 7.60 8.73
C ASP A 135 3.85 6.84 7.44
N ILE A 136 5.13 6.80 7.05
CA ILE A 136 5.63 6.07 5.89
C ILE A 136 6.16 4.72 6.35
N PHE A 137 5.77 3.69 5.60
CA PHE A 137 6.16 2.32 5.86
C PHE A 137 6.80 1.75 4.61
N VAL A 138 7.69 0.79 4.79
CA VAL A 138 8.12 -0.10 3.72
C VAL A 138 7.49 -1.46 3.93
N VAL A 139 6.95 -2.06 2.88
CA VAL A 139 6.19 -3.30 2.97
C VAL A 139 6.73 -4.38 2.06
N ASN A 140 6.43 -5.63 2.41
CA ASN A 140 6.73 -6.82 1.61
C ASN A 140 5.80 -7.01 0.39
N GLN A 141 5.18 -5.94 -0.12
CA GLN A 141 4.16 -6.07 -1.16
C GLN A 141 4.78 -6.58 -2.47
N PRO A 142 4.19 -7.59 -3.14
CA PRO A 142 4.64 -8.02 -4.45
C PRO A 142 4.28 -6.99 -5.53
N THR A 143 5.21 -6.70 -6.43
CA THR A 143 4.95 -5.89 -7.63
C THR A 143 3.95 -6.60 -8.53
N GLU A 144 3.16 -5.89 -9.33
CA GLU A 144 2.16 -6.48 -10.25
C GLU A 144 2.79 -7.54 -11.20
N ALA A 145 4.02 -7.31 -11.68
CA ALA A 145 4.78 -8.28 -12.48
C ALA A 145 5.12 -9.59 -11.73
N GLN A 146 5.13 -9.58 -10.40
CA GLN A 146 5.45 -10.72 -9.54
C GLN A 146 4.18 -11.45 -9.05
N LYS A 147 3.00 -10.81 -9.13
CA LYS A 147 1.71 -11.45 -8.79
C LYS A 147 1.29 -12.52 -9.79
N GLY A 148 1.74 -12.43 -11.05
CA GLY A 148 1.46 -13.40 -12.12
C GLY A 148 2.38 -14.63 -12.14
N ASN A 149 3.51 -14.60 -11.44
CA ASN A 149 4.59 -15.59 -11.58
C ASN A 149 4.72 -16.47 -10.34
N SER A 150 3.59 -16.95 -9.79
CA SER A 150 3.60 -17.99 -8.77
C SER A 150 3.49 -19.36 -9.43
N SER A 151 4.56 -19.80 -10.10
CA SER A 151 4.97 -21.22 -10.16
C SER A 151 6.21 -21.39 -11.05
N ASN A 152 7.28 -21.91 -10.46
CA ASN A 152 8.30 -22.74 -11.12
C ASN A 152 9.07 -22.17 -12.32
N LEU A 153 9.41 -20.89 -12.38
CA LEU A 153 10.55 -20.49 -13.19
C LEU A 153 11.78 -20.35 -12.28
N VAL A 154 12.67 -21.34 -12.36
CA VAL A 154 14.07 -21.17 -11.95
C VAL A 154 14.60 -19.98 -12.73
N SER A 155 14.56 -18.81 -12.12
CA SER A 155 15.09 -17.60 -12.71
C SER A 155 16.59 -17.81 -12.91
N SER A 156 17.02 -17.90 -14.16
CA SER A 156 18.42 -17.90 -14.60
C SER A 156 19.10 -16.54 -14.37
N GLN A 157 18.50 -15.66 -13.58
CA GLN A 157 19.08 -14.39 -13.19
C GLN A 157 20.30 -14.61 -12.28
N PRO A 158 21.33 -13.76 -12.39
CA PRO A 158 22.53 -13.86 -11.57
C PRO A 158 22.16 -13.77 -10.08
N ALA A 159 22.86 -14.52 -9.23
CA ALA A 159 22.58 -14.60 -7.78
C ALA A 159 22.44 -13.23 -7.09
N LYS A 160 23.15 -12.20 -7.59
CA LYS A 160 23.06 -10.82 -7.12
C LYS A 160 21.69 -10.17 -7.39
N ALA A 161 21.08 -10.44 -8.55
CA ALA A 161 19.74 -9.94 -8.90
C ALA A 161 18.66 -10.60 -8.03
N ASN A 162 18.80 -11.89 -7.73
CA ASN A 162 17.88 -12.60 -6.83
C ASN A 162 17.93 -12.05 -5.40
N ILE A 163 19.12 -11.70 -4.89
CA ILE A 163 19.26 -11.06 -3.57
C ILE A 163 18.66 -9.64 -3.56
N LEU A 164 18.85 -8.87 -4.64
CA LEU A 164 18.27 -7.53 -4.74
C LEU A 164 16.74 -7.61 -4.74
N ALA A 165 16.16 -8.50 -5.55
CA ALA A 165 14.72 -8.72 -5.58
C ALA A 165 14.17 -9.20 -4.23
N SER A 166 14.84 -10.15 -3.56
CA SER A 166 14.36 -10.70 -2.28
C SER A 166 14.50 -9.73 -1.10
N THR A 167 15.32 -8.68 -1.22
CA THR A 167 15.56 -7.70 -0.15
C THR A 167 14.96 -6.32 -0.42
N ALA A 168 14.26 -6.14 -1.54
CA ALA A 168 13.55 -4.91 -1.88
C ALA A 168 12.22 -4.78 -1.10
N TRP A 169 12.09 -3.72 -0.32
CA TRP A 169 10.88 -3.37 0.43
C TRP A 169 10.29 -2.07 -0.15
N PRO A 170 9.27 -2.13 -1.02
CA PRO A 170 8.63 -0.93 -1.55
C PRO A 170 8.00 -0.08 -0.46
N GLU A 171 8.07 1.24 -0.63
CA GLU A 171 7.38 2.20 0.23
C GLU A 171 5.85 2.11 0.04
N THR A 172 5.13 2.36 1.12
CA THR A 172 3.67 2.51 1.13
C THR A 172 3.25 3.71 1.95
N PHE A 173 2.23 4.39 1.44
CA PHE A 173 1.64 5.58 2.04
C PHE A 173 0.29 5.28 2.69
N ALA A 174 -0.11 4.00 2.78
CA ALA A 174 -1.45 3.59 3.22
C ALA A 174 -1.83 4.13 4.62
N VAL A 175 -0.88 4.23 5.56
CA VAL A 175 -1.14 4.78 6.89
C VAL A 175 -1.36 6.30 6.83
N ALA A 176 -0.56 7.02 6.05
CA ALA A 176 -0.75 8.45 5.80
C ALA A 176 -2.09 8.74 5.12
N GLU A 177 -2.46 7.95 4.11
CA GLU A 177 -3.75 8.06 3.43
C GLU A 177 -4.93 7.78 4.38
N ALA A 178 -4.83 6.73 5.21
CA ALA A 178 -5.85 6.41 6.20
C ALA A 178 -6.04 7.54 7.22
N LYS A 179 -4.92 8.13 7.69
CA LYS A 179 -4.96 9.31 8.55
C LYS A 179 -5.58 10.52 7.86
N PHE A 180 -5.34 10.72 6.56
CA PHE A 180 -6.01 11.77 5.80
C PHE A 180 -7.53 11.58 5.79
N PHE A 181 -8.03 10.39 5.46
CA PHE A 181 -9.46 10.13 5.51
C PHE A 181 -10.03 10.30 6.93
N GLN A 182 -9.29 9.90 7.95
CA GLN A 182 -9.68 10.13 9.34
C GLN A 182 -9.75 11.63 9.68
N HIS A 183 -8.78 12.42 9.21
CA HIS A 183 -8.76 13.88 9.37
C HIS A 183 -9.99 14.54 8.71
N ILE A 184 -10.32 14.14 7.48
CA ILE A 184 -11.52 14.59 6.77
C ILE A 184 -12.78 14.20 7.54
N ALA A 185 -12.87 12.95 8.00
CA ALA A 185 -14.04 12.44 8.72
C ALA A 185 -14.39 13.23 9.98
N ARG A 186 -13.40 13.86 10.64
CA ARG A 186 -13.60 14.69 11.84
C ARG A 186 -14.16 16.09 11.54
N GLN A 187 -14.08 16.54 10.28
CA GLN A 187 -14.32 17.94 9.93
C GLN A 187 -15.46 18.14 8.96
N ILE A 188 -15.92 17.09 8.28
CA ILE A 188 -17.10 17.19 7.41
C ILE A 188 -18.39 17.11 8.23
N PRO A 189 -19.46 17.83 7.82
CA PRO A 189 -20.74 17.83 8.54
C PRO A 189 -21.40 16.44 8.63
N CYS A 190 -21.23 15.60 7.61
CA CYS A 190 -21.85 14.29 7.52
C CYS A 190 -20.80 13.17 7.66
N LYS A 191 -20.67 12.61 8.86
CA LYS A 191 -19.72 11.52 9.14
C LYS A 191 -19.87 10.37 8.14
N GLY A 192 -18.76 9.99 7.51
CA GLY A 192 -18.69 8.87 6.56
C GLY A 192 -19.21 9.16 5.15
N LEU A 193 -19.72 10.37 4.84
CA LEU A 193 -20.21 10.70 3.50
C LEU A 193 -19.11 10.56 2.43
N HIS A 194 -17.90 11.04 2.74
CA HIS A 194 -16.72 10.91 1.87
C HIS A 194 -16.39 9.45 1.50
N LEU A 195 -16.63 8.49 2.40
CA LEU A 195 -16.40 7.06 2.14
C LEU A 195 -17.48 6.46 1.23
N LYS A 196 -18.70 7.00 1.24
CA LYS A 196 -19.77 6.53 0.36
C LYS A 196 -19.44 6.77 -1.12
N TYR A 197 -18.75 7.85 -1.46
CA TYR A 197 -18.25 8.06 -2.82
C TYR A 197 -17.27 6.96 -3.21
N LEU A 198 -16.25 6.69 -2.39
CA LEU A 198 -15.28 5.61 -2.65
C LEU A 198 -15.96 4.25 -2.83
N GLN A 199 -16.94 3.93 -1.99
CA GLN A 199 -17.71 2.68 -2.08
C GLN A 199 -18.50 2.58 -3.39
N LEU A 200 -19.22 3.65 -3.76
CA LEU A 200 -19.98 3.71 -5.02
C LEU A 200 -19.07 3.47 -6.23
N PHE A 201 -17.91 4.12 -6.26
CA PHE A 201 -16.96 3.98 -7.36
C PHE A 201 -16.26 2.63 -7.38
N THR A 202 -15.95 2.02 -6.23
CA THR A 202 -15.32 0.69 -6.20
C THR A 202 -16.16 -0.34 -6.97
N CYS A 203 -17.48 -0.27 -6.86
CA CYS A 203 -18.38 -1.13 -7.64
C CYS A 203 -18.33 -0.82 -9.16
N MET A 204 -18.28 0.45 -9.53
CA MET A 204 -18.29 0.87 -10.95
C MET A 204 -16.97 0.64 -11.68
N LEU A 205 -15.84 0.72 -10.96
CA LEU A 205 -14.49 0.61 -11.53
C LEU A 205 -14.16 -0.82 -11.99
N SER A 206 -14.86 -1.83 -11.49
CA SER A 206 -14.64 -3.24 -11.89
C SER A 206 -14.81 -3.41 -13.40
N GLY A 207 -13.77 -3.85 -14.10
CA GLY A 207 -13.79 -3.99 -15.57
C GLY A 207 -13.76 -2.65 -16.31
N THR A 208 -13.26 -1.59 -15.68
CA THR A 208 -12.81 -0.35 -16.34
C THR A 208 -11.28 -0.33 -16.41
N GLY A 209 -10.71 0.60 -17.18
CA GLY A 209 -9.25 0.82 -17.22
C GLY A 209 -8.67 1.52 -16.00
N PHE A 210 -9.48 1.90 -14.99
CA PHE A 210 -9.02 2.62 -13.80
C PHE A 210 -8.77 1.67 -12.62
N SER A 211 -7.61 1.85 -11.98
CA SER A 211 -7.31 1.16 -10.72
C SER A 211 -8.02 1.82 -9.53
N THR A 212 -8.29 1.03 -8.49
CA THR A 212 -8.86 1.55 -7.23
C THR A 212 -7.91 2.51 -6.51
N SER A 213 -6.59 2.35 -6.65
CA SER A 213 -5.60 3.27 -6.07
C SER A 213 -5.59 4.61 -6.79
N THR A 214 -5.63 4.63 -8.13
CA THR A 214 -5.79 5.86 -8.93
C THR A 214 -7.05 6.61 -8.52
N TRP A 215 -8.17 5.90 -8.40
CA TRP A 215 -9.43 6.52 -8.01
C TRP A 215 -9.42 7.09 -6.58
N LYS A 216 -8.83 6.35 -5.64
CA LYS A 216 -8.63 6.82 -4.27
C LYS A 216 -7.83 8.12 -4.27
N THR A 217 -6.74 8.21 -5.02
CA THR A 217 -5.92 9.43 -5.14
C THR A 217 -6.72 10.60 -5.71
N LEU A 218 -7.52 10.39 -6.75
CA LEU A 218 -8.42 11.41 -7.32
C LEU A 218 -9.39 11.95 -6.27
N VAL A 219 -10.06 11.06 -5.53
CA VAL A 219 -10.99 11.45 -4.46
C VAL A 219 -10.27 12.20 -3.34
N MET A 220 -9.06 11.79 -2.96
CA MET A 220 -8.27 12.51 -1.95
C MET A 220 -7.96 13.95 -2.38
N HIS A 221 -7.60 14.17 -3.64
CA HIS A 221 -7.40 15.51 -4.19
C HIS A 221 -8.67 16.35 -4.16
N VAL A 222 -9.80 15.78 -4.60
CA VAL A 222 -11.09 16.49 -4.56
C VAL A 222 -11.49 16.85 -3.13
N LEU A 223 -11.29 15.96 -2.16
CA LEU A 223 -11.51 16.22 -0.72
C LEU A 223 -10.59 17.32 -0.18
N ASN A 224 -9.39 17.47 -0.74
CA ASN A 224 -8.42 18.48 -0.33
C ASN A 224 -8.71 19.86 -0.97
N ILE A 225 -9.32 19.89 -2.15
CA ILE A 225 -9.66 21.12 -2.89
C ILE A 225 -10.97 21.72 -2.40
N ILE A 226 -12.00 20.89 -2.22
CA ILE A 226 -13.35 21.37 -1.90
C ILE A 226 -13.47 21.67 -0.40
N PRO A 227 -13.95 22.88 -0.01
CA PRO A 227 -14.15 23.23 1.39
C PRO A 227 -15.09 22.28 2.13
N ARG A 228 -14.75 22.02 3.41
CA ARG A 228 -15.38 21.01 4.27
C ARG A 228 -16.89 21.24 4.46
N VAL A 229 -17.32 22.49 4.43
CA VAL A 229 -18.72 22.91 4.56
C VAL A 229 -19.63 22.35 3.46
N TYR A 230 -19.08 22.04 2.28
CA TYR A 230 -19.84 21.52 1.13
C TYR A 230 -19.95 19.98 1.13
N TRP A 231 -19.49 19.29 2.17
CA TRP A 231 -19.57 17.83 2.28
C TRP A 231 -20.75 17.39 3.15
N HIS A 232 -21.96 17.83 2.79
CA HIS A 232 -23.21 17.42 3.43
C HIS A 232 -24.18 16.75 2.45
N ARG A 233 -25.20 16.07 2.98
CA ARG A 233 -26.12 15.23 2.18
C ARG A 233 -26.78 15.95 1.00
N LYS A 234 -27.16 17.22 1.16
CA LYS A 234 -27.81 17.98 0.06
C LYS A 234 -26.88 18.21 -1.14
N GLU A 235 -25.57 18.36 -0.92
CA GLU A 235 -24.59 18.50 -2.00
C GLU A 235 -24.15 17.15 -2.58
N PHE A 236 -24.74 16.03 -2.15
CA PHE A 236 -24.25 14.71 -2.53
C PHE A 236 -24.14 14.51 -4.05
N PRO A 237 -25.17 14.86 -4.86
CA PRO A 237 -25.08 14.76 -6.32
C PRO A 237 -24.03 15.69 -6.91
N LEU A 238 -23.90 16.91 -6.39
CA LEU A 238 -22.93 17.89 -6.89
C LEU A 238 -21.50 17.44 -6.61
N ARG A 239 -21.21 16.94 -5.40
CA ARG A 239 -19.89 16.39 -5.07
C ARG A 239 -19.60 15.11 -5.87
N LEU A 240 -20.61 14.30 -6.17
CA LEU A 240 -20.46 13.12 -7.02
C LEU A 240 -20.04 13.54 -8.44
N TRP A 241 -20.66 14.59 -8.97
CA TRP A 241 -20.29 15.20 -10.24
C TRP A 241 -18.87 15.77 -10.21
N ASP A 242 -18.49 16.52 -9.18
CA ASP A 242 -17.14 17.07 -9.04
C ASP A 242 -16.07 15.98 -9.06
N ILE A 243 -16.32 14.87 -8.37
CA ILE A 243 -15.43 13.70 -8.39
C ILE A 243 -15.35 13.08 -9.79
N MET A 244 -16.44 13.05 -10.55
CA MET A 244 -16.48 12.53 -11.92
C MET A 244 -15.87 13.45 -12.96
N ALA A 245 -15.91 14.76 -12.71
CA ALA A 245 -15.32 15.77 -13.57
C ALA A 245 -13.81 15.90 -13.36
N PHE A 246 -13.31 15.65 -12.13
CA PHE A 246 -11.89 15.80 -11.80
C PHE A 246 -10.94 14.96 -12.69
N PRO A 247 -11.22 13.67 -12.99
CA PRO A 247 -10.39 12.87 -13.89
C PRO A 247 -10.20 13.50 -15.27
N GLN A 248 -11.20 14.22 -15.81
CA GLN A 248 -11.10 14.89 -17.12
C GLN A 248 -9.95 15.90 -17.12
N PHE A 249 -9.80 16.67 -16.03
CA PHE A 249 -8.70 17.62 -15.89
C PHE A 249 -7.36 16.88 -15.81
N CYS A 250 -7.28 15.81 -15.01
CA CYS A 250 -6.06 15.01 -14.89
C CYS A 250 -5.64 14.38 -16.22
N LEU A 251 -6.59 13.87 -17.01
CA LEU A 251 -6.30 13.27 -18.31
C LEU A 251 -5.89 14.33 -19.34
N LYS A 252 -6.62 15.45 -19.42
CA LYS A 252 -6.30 16.55 -20.34
C LYS A 252 -4.90 17.11 -20.11
N TRP A 253 -4.51 17.28 -18.85
CA TRP A 253 -3.18 17.77 -18.46
C TRP A 253 -2.16 16.64 -18.28
N LYS A 254 -2.57 15.38 -18.46
CA LYS A 254 -1.75 14.17 -18.25
C LYS A 254 -1.01 14.20 -16.91
N ARG A 255 -1.69 14.74 -15.90
CA ARG A 255 -1.14 15.02 -14.58
C ARG A 255 -2.09 14.59 -13.48
N LEU A 256 -1.65 13.62 -12.70
CA LEU A 256 -2.25 13.23 -11.43
C LEU A 256 -1.14 13.09 -10.42
N ASP A 257 -0.96 14.11 -9.59
CA ASP A 257 0.10 14.07 -8.59
C ASP A 257 -0.19 13.02 -7.51
N HIS A 258 0.84 12.37 -6.99
CA HIS A 258 0.73 11.47 -5.85
C HIS A 258 0.25 12.28 -4.63
N PHE A 259 -0.76 11.78 -3.91
CA PHE A 259 -1.41 12.59 -2.89
C PHE A 259 -0.51 12.95 -1.69
N VAL A 260 0.37 12.03 -1.27
CA VAL A 260 1.23 12.24 -0.09
C VAL A 260 2.58 12.89 -0.43
N LEU A 261 3.29 12.37 -1.43
CA LEU A 261 4.59 12.90 -1.87
C LEU A 261 4.47 14.30 -2.49
N GLY A 262 5.29 15.24 -2.02
CA GLY A 262 5.30 16.63 -2.51
C GLY A 262 4.07 17.47 -2.15
N ASN A 263 3.14 16.94 -1.35
CA ASN A 263 1.96 17.68 -0.95
C ASN A 263 2.21 18.49 0.32
N GLU A 264 2.54 19.77 0.15
CA GLU A 264 2.76 20.70 1.26
C GLU A 264 1.48 21.01 2.06
N LYS A 265 0.30 20.81 1.46
CA LYS A 265 -1.01 21.06 2.09
C LYS A 265 -1.50 19.88 2.94
N LEU A 266 -0.67 18.85 3.14
CA LEU A 266 -1.03 17.74 4.01
C LEU A 266 -1.33 18.22 5.45
N PRO A 267 -2.37 17.67 6.09
CA PRO A 267 -2.63 17.91 7.50
C PRO A 267 -1.40 17.65 8.40
N ALA A 268 -1.18 18.51 9.39
CA ALA A 268 -0.06 18.39 10.33
C ALA A 268 -0.07 17.09 11.15
N GLU A 269 -1.24 16.44 11.30
CA GLU A 269 -1.40 15.13 11.96
C GLU A 269 -0.70 13.97 11.22
N ILE A 270 -0.40 14.18 9.93
CA ILE A 270 0.26 13.20 9.07
C ILE A 270 1.75 13.52 9.07
N SER A 271 2.52 12.63 9.68
CA SER A 271 3.98 12.75 9.79
C SER A 271 4.62 12.18 8.52
N VAL A 272 5.28 13.03 7.73
CA VAL A 272 6.00 12.63 6.53
C VAL A 272 7.41 13.20 6.64
N PRO A 273 8.47 12.45 6.29
CA PRO A 273 9.83 12.97 6.31
C PRO A 273 9.93 14.28 5.51
N PRO A 274 10.65 15.32 5.99
CA PRO A 274 10.74 16.60 5.30
C PRO A 274 11.20 16.49 3.84
N ALA A 275 12.12 15.55 3.56
CA ALA A 275 12.58 15.24 2.21
C ALA A 275 11.42 14.84 1.28
N MET A 276 10.49 14.00 1.75
CA MET A 276 9.34 13.53 0.97
C MET A 276 8.20 14.56 0.87
N ARG A 277 8.13 15.52 1.79
CA ARG A 277 7.10 16.57 1.75
C ARG A 277 7.45 17.69 0.77
N LYS A 278 8.74 18.00 0.62
CA LYS A 278 9.24 19.14 -0.19
C LYS A 278 9.69 18.75 -1.61
N VAL A 279 9.62 17.48 -1.97
CA VAL A 279 9.89 17.07 -3.36
C VAL A 279 8.83 17.63 -4.30
N GLU A 280 9.17 17.75 -5.58
CA GLU A 280 8.15 17.98 -6.61
C GLU A 280 7.09 16.86 -6.54
N PRO A 281 5.78 17.20 -6.60
CA PRO A 281 4.72 16.21 -6.60
C PRO A 281 4.91 15.19 -7.72
N LEU A 282 5.00 13.92 -7.34
CA LEU A 282 5.22 12.81 -8.28
C LEU A 282 4.00 12.63 -9.19
N ASN A 283 4.13 12.80 -10.50
CA ASN A 283 3.03 12.61 -11.43
C ASN A 283 2.79 11.12 -11.73
N LEU A 284 1.70 10.56 -11.20
CA LEU A 284 1.27 9.18 -11.45
C LEU A 284 0.79 8.92 -12.88
N SER A 285 0.49 9.97 -13.64
CA SER A 285 -0.01 9.92 -15.01
C SER A 285 1.07 10.27 -16.05
N GLU A 286 2.34 10.33 -15.67
CA GLU A 286 3.43 10.69 -16.58
C GLU A 286 3.49 9.78 -17.82
N TYR A 287 3.18 8.49 -17.67
CA TYR A 287 3.12 7.54 -18.77
C TYR A 287 2.11 7.94 -19.87
N LEU A 288 1.04 8.68 -19.54
CA LEU A 288 0.07 9.18 -20.52
C LEU A 288 0.64 10.30 -21.41
N ALA A 289 1.75 10.93 -20.99
CA ALA A 289 2.49 11.85 -21.84
C ALA A 289 3.36 11.13 -22.87
N ARG A 290 3.85 9.94 -22.53
CA ARG A 290 4.76 9.14 -23.34
C ARG A 290 4.02 8.19 -24.29
N ASP A 291 2.85 7.70 -23.90
CA ASP A 291 2.04 6.74 -24.67
C ASP A 291 0.66 7.33 -25.05
N PRO A 292 0.48 7.76 -26.32
CA PRO A 292 -0.79 8.27 -26.83
C PRO A 292 -1.93 7.24 -26.79
N ASP A 293 -1.63 5.95 -26.96
CA ASP A 293 -2.65 4.89 -26.91
C ASP A 293 -3.11 4.63 -25.48
N ALA A 294 -2.20 4.65 -24.51
CA ALA A 294 -2.56 4.61 -23.09
C ALA A 294 -3.44 5.81 -22.71
N HIS A 295 -3.12 7.01 -23.22
CA HIS A 295 -3.94 8.20 -23.02
C HIS A 295 -5.34 8.05 -23.63
N ARG A 296 -5.45 7.60 -24.88
CA ARG A 296 -6.75 7.34 -25.52
C ARG A 296 -7.57 6.33 -24.75
N LYS A 297 -6.98 5.20 -24.33
CA LYS A 297 -7.66 4.18 -23.51
C LYS A 297 -8.13 4.73 -22.17
N ALA A 298 -7.35 5.61 -21.54
CA ALA A 298 -7.73 6.23 -20.28
C ALA A 298 -8.91 7.21 -20.45
N MET A 299 -8.97 7.95 -21.57
CA MET A 299 -10.13 8.77 -21.95
C MET A 299 -11.38 7.91 -22.18
N GLU A 300 -11.27 6.84 -22.96
CA GLU A 300 -12.38 5.90 -23.20
C GLU A 300 -12.87 5.26 -21.89
N ALA A 301 -11.96 4.90 -20.99
CA ALA A 301 -12.32 4.37 -19.67
C ALA A 301 -13.07 5.40 -18.82
N HIS A 302 -12.80 6.70 -18.99
CA HIS A 302 -13.47 7.77 -18.26
C HIS A 302 -14.88 8.00 -18.79
N ASP A 303 -15.07 7.98 -20.11
CA ASP A 303 -16.39 8.02 -20.75
C ASP A 303 -17.26 6.84 -20.32
N GLN A 304 -16.68 5.63 -20.28
CA GLN A 304 -17.37 4.44 -19.78
C GLN A 304 -17.81 4.59 -18.32
N LEU A 305 -17.00 5.25 -17.48
CA LEU A 305 -17.36 5.48 -16.08
C LEU A 305 -18.55 6.43 -15.95
N HIS A 306 -18.59 7.51 -16.75
CA HIS A 306 -19.73 8.41 -16.83
C HIS A 306 -21.00 7.68 -17.27
N PHE A 307 -20.90 6.85 -18.31
CA PHE A 307 -22.02 6.05 -18.78
C PHE A 307 -22.54 5.08 -17.70
N ARG A 308 -21.65 4.38 -16.99
CA ARG A 308 -22.04 3.46 -15.90
C ARG A 308 -22.71 4.19 -14.75
N LEU A 309 -22.21 5.36 -14.37
CA LEU A 309 -22.85 6.17 -13.34
C LEU A 309 -24.25 6.59 -13.77
N TRP A 310 -24.40 7.07 -15.01
CA TRP A 310 -25.70 7.42 -15.57
C TRP A 310 -26.67 6.24 -15.54
N MET A 311 -26.25 5.05 -15.97
CA MET A 311 -27.07 3.83 -15.91
C MET A 311 -27.51 3.50 -14.47
N LEU A 312 -26.61 3.61 -13.50
CA LEU A 312 -26.93 3.34 -12.08
C LEU A 312 -27.94 4.34 -11.50
N LEU A 313 -27.88 5.61 -11.92
CA LEU A 313 -28.81 6.63 -11.48
C LEU A 313 -30.17 6.54 -12.20
N SER A 314 -30.19 6.09 -13.45
CA SER A 314 -31.39 5.95 -14.27
C SER A 314 -32.18 4.66 -13.99
N ASN A 315 -31.52 3.58 -13.56
CA ASN A 315 -32.16 2.29 -13.28
C ASN A 315 -32.83 2.19 -11.89
N GLN A 316 -33.16 3.32 -11.24
CA GLN A 316 -33.86 3.34 -9.94
C GLN A 316 -35.39 3.45 -10.06
N HIS A 317 -35.98 2.91 -11.12
CA HIS A 317 -37.43 2.85 -11.33
C HIS A 317 -37.99 1.44 -11.15
#